data_AF-A0A660Y9U8-F1
#
_entry.id   AF-A0A660Y9U8-F1
#
_cell.length_a   1.000
_cell.length_b   1.000
_cell.length_c   1.000
_cell.angle_alpha   90.00
_cell.angle_beta   90.00
_cell.angle_gamma   90.00
#
_symmetry.space_group_name_H-M   'P 1'
#
loop_
_entity.id
_entity.type
_entity.pdbx_description
1 polymer ?
#
loop_
_entity_poly.entity_id
_entity_poly.type
_entity_poly.pdbx_seq_one_letter_code
_entity_poly.pdbx_strand_id
1 'polypeptide(L)'
;MSVFEVLMQVKAEKGAGYFVLLDPDRSDDEAVVEIATECRDAGVDAILVGSSMLLSVRFEHIIALIKRTVDLPLIISPGGVGQISRHADALFFYSLISGRNPELLIGQQVKAAPVLKAYNL
;
A
#
# COMPACT_ATOMS: atom_id res chain seq x y z
N MET A 1 -15.67 -8.74 2.45
CA MET A 1 -15.75 -7.51 1.63
C MET A 1 -14.35 -7.21 1.16
N SER A 2 -14.14 -6.98 -0.13
CA SER A 2 -12.85 -6.57 -0.69
C SER A 2 -12.49 -5.14 -0.28
N VAL A 3 -11.20 -4.78 -0.32
CA VAL A 3 -10.77 -3.39 -0.08
C VAL A 3 -11.47 -2.43 -1.04
N PHE A 4 -11.67 -2.81 -2.30
CA PHE A 4 -12.39 -1.98 -3.28
C PHE A 4 -13.82 -1.65 -2.82
N GLU A 5 -14.56 -2.65 -2.33
CA GLU A 5 -15.91 -2.46 -1.81
C GLU A 5 -15.91 -1.56 -0.56
N VAL A 6 -14.93 -1.71 0.33
CA VAL A 6 -14.74 -0.83 1.51
C VAL A 6 -14.56 0.63 1.06
N LEU A 7 -13.66 0.89 0.11
CA LEU A 7 -13.39 2.24 -0.37
C LEU A 7 -14.59 2.86 -1.09
N MET A 8 -15.36 2.06 -1.82
CA MET A 8 -16.59 2.52 -2.47
C MET A 8 -17.68 2.88 -1.45
N GLN A 9 -17.77 2.13 -0.35
CA GLN A 9 -18.67 2.45 0.75
C GLN A 9 -18.27 3.74 1.46
N VAL A 10 -16.98 3.91 1.77
CA VAL A 10 -16.42 5.16 2.33
C VAL A 10 -16.79 6.35 1.47
N LYS A 11 -16.60 6.25 0.15
CA LYS A 11 -17.00 7.31 -0.79
C LYS A 11 -18.50 7.59 -0.73
N ALA A 12 -19.35 6.57 -0.64
CA ALA A 12 -20.80 6.74 -0.60
C ALA A 12 -21.27 7.42 0.70
N GLU A 13 -20.64 7.10 1.84
CA GLU A 13 -21.02 7.60 3.16
C GLU A 13 -20.40 8.96 3.50
N LYS A 14 -19.10 9.14 3.20
CA LYS A 14 -18.32 10.32 3.57
C LYS A 14 -18.10 11.30 2.42
N GLY A 15 -18.39 10.91 1.18
CA GLY A 15 -18.15 11.70 -0.03
C GLY A 15 -16.71 11.64 -0.57
N ALA A 16 -15.74 11.31 0.28
CA ALA A 16 -14.33 11.14 -0.07
C ALA A 16 -13.65 10.15 0.89
N GLY A 17 -12.52 9.56 0.45
CA GLY A 17 -11.65 8.76 1.31
C GLY A 17 -10.47 9.57 1.80
N TYR A 18 -10.10 9.40 3.07
CA TYR A 18 -8.89 9.95 3.66
C TYR A 18 -7.82 8.86 3.79
N PHE A 19 -6.77 8.94 2.97
CA PHE A 19 -5.67 7.97 2.99
C PHE A 19 -4.37 8.63 3.44
N VAL A 20 -3.55 7.89 4.18
CA VAL A 20 -2.21 8.32 4.59
C VAL A 20 -1.17 7.42 3.94
N LEU A 21 -0.17 8.02 3.29
CA LEU A 21 0.96 7.29 2.70
C LEU A 21 2.15 7.27 3.66
N LEU A 22 2.60 6.07 4.00
CA LEU A 22 3.79 5.82 4.79
C LEU A 22 4.93 5.34 3.87
N ASP A 23 6.05 6.07 3.93
CA ASP A 23 7.30 5.69 3.25
C ASP A 23 8.13 4.77 4.18
N PRO A 24 8.29 3.47 3.85
CA PRO A 24 8.90 2.47 4.73
C PRO A 24 10.40 2.72 5.01
N ASP A 25 11.04 3.58 4.21
CA ASP A 25 12.45 3.94 4.38
C ASP A 25 12.67 5.16 5.28
N ARG A 26 11.59 5.84 5.72
CA ARG A 26 11.68 7.09 6.50
C ARG A 26 11.33 6.95 7.98
N SER A 27 10.89 5.78 8.43
CA SER A 27 10.37 5.57 9.78
C SER A 27 10.97 4.30 10.37
N ASP A 28 11.42 4.34 11.62
CA ASP A 28 11.75 3.13 12.37
C ASP A 28 10.48 2.43 12.88
N ASP A 29 10.64 1.31 13.57
CA ASP A 29 9.53 0.47 13.99
C ASP A 29 8.61 1.19 14.99
N GLU A 30 9.18 1.99 15.90
CA GLU A 30 8.45 2.76 16.90
C GLU A 30 7.59 3.84 16.22
N ALA A 31 8.19 4.61 15.32
CA ALA A 31 7.49 5.62 14.53
C ALA A 31 6.39 5.00 13.65
N VAL A 32 6.61 3.82 13.08
CA VAL A 32 5.59 3.12 12.28
C VAL A 32 4.38 2.73 13.12
N VAL A 33 4.61 2.23 14.34
CA VAL A 33 3.53 1.87 15.27
C VAL A 33 2.76 3.12 15.70
N GLU A 34 3.46 4.20 16.03
CA GLU A 34 2.86 5.48 16.41
C GLU A 34 1.99 6.03 15.27
N ILE A 35 2.55 6.19 14.06
CA ILE A 35 1.84 6.71 12.89
C ILE A 35 0.61 5.85 12.56
N ALA A 36 0.73 4.53 12.59
CA ALA A 36 -0.40 3.63 12.30
C ALA A 36 -1.53 3.82 13.32
N THR A 37 -1.17 3.95 14.61
CA THR A 37 -2.11 4.19 15.72
C THR A 37 -2.79 5.55 15.56
N GLU A 38 -2.03 6.60 15.26
CA GLU A 38 -2.57 7.94 14.99
C GLU A 38 -3.51 7.95 13.78
N CYS A 39 -3.20 7.21 12.71
CA CYS A 39 -4.08 7.09 11.55
C CYS A 39 -5.45 6.52 11.94
N ARG A 40 -5.47 5.45 12.75
CA ARG A 40 -6.72 4.86 13.26
C ARG A 40 -7.50 5.87 14.08
N ASP A 41 -6.84 6.54 15.01
CA ASP A 41 -7.50 7.46 15.95
C ASP A 41 -7.99 8.74 15.24
N ALA A 42 -7.31 9.16 14.16
CA ALA A 42 -7.71 10.27 13.30
C ALA A 42 -8.81 9.92 12.27
N GLY A 43 -9.27 8.65 12.22
CA GLY A 43 -10.32 8.21 11.31
C GLY A 43 -9.88 8.08 9.85
N VAL A 44 -8.61 7.77 9.60
CA VAL A 44 -8.08 7.42 8.27
C VAL A 44 -8.81 6.18 7.75
N ASP A 45 -9.15 6.19 6.45
CA ASP A 45 -9.91 5.12 5.80
C ASP A 45 -9.04 3.99 5.25
N ALA A 46 -7.77 4.29 4.91
CA ALA A 46 -6.78 3.31 4.50
C ALA A 46 -5.36 3.86 4.67
N ILE A 47 -4.42 2.98 5.01
CA ILE A 47 -2.99 3.29 5.00
C ILE A 47 -2.40 2.79 3.68
N LEU A 48 -1.74 3.68 2.96
CA LEU A 48 -0.91 3.33 1.82
C LEU A 48 0.53 3.11 2.30
N VAL A 49 1.22 2.12 1.77
CA VAL A 49 2.65 1.92 2.03
C VAL A 49 3.40 1.79 0.71
N GLY A 50 4.45 2.58 0.56
CA GLY A 50 5.29 2.54 -0.63
C GLY A 50 6.22 3.72 -0.72
N SER A 51 7.17 3.62 -1.65
CA SER A 51 8.13 4.69 -1.96
C SER A 51 8.47 4.64 -3.44
N SER A 52 9.06 5.69 -3.98
CA SER A 52 9.51 5.69 -5.38
C SER A 52 10.62 4.65 -5.64
N MET A 53 11.48 4.41 -4.64
CA MET A 53 12.54 3.41 -4.70
C MET A 53 12.77 2.87 -3.29
N LEU A 54 12.83 1.55 -3.13
CA LEU A 54 13.22 0.97 -1.85
C LEU A 54 14.74 1.06 -1.69
N LEU A 55 15.15 1.65 -0.58
CA LEU A 55 16.53 1.68 -0.10
C LEU A 55 16.78 0.62 0.97
N SER A 56 15.73 0.21 1.70
CA SER A 56 15.83 -0.82 2.73
C SER A 56 15.22 -2.16 2.32
N VAL A 57 15.70 -3.22 2.94
CA VAL A 57 15.14 -4.58 2.83
C VAL A 57 13.99 -4.82 3.82
N ARG A 58 13.50 -3.77 4.50
CA ARG A 58 12.53 -3.88 5.59
C ARG A 58 11.08 -3.83 5.14
N PHE A 59 10.81 -3.72 3.85
CA PHE A 59 9.44 -3.55 3.33
C PHE A 59 8.45 -4.59 3.89
N GLU A 60 8.80 -5.87 3.80
CA GLU A 60 7.96 -6.97 4.32
C GLU A 60 7.71 -6.85 5.83
N HIS A 61 8.74 -6.47 6.59
CA HIS A 61 8.66 -6.26 8.03
C HIS A 61 7.74 -5.09 8.39
N ILE A 62 7.86 -3.95 7.69
CA ILE A 62 7.02 -2.78 7.92
C ILE A 62 5.55 -3.07 7.60
N ILE A 63 5.26 -3.76 6.49
CA ILE A 63 3.88 -4.16 6.16
C ILE A 63 3.31 -5.06 7.27
N ALA A 64 4.07 -6.08 7.71
CA ALA A 64 3.64 -6.98 8.76
C ALA A 64 3.47 -6.28 10.12
N LEU A 65 4.28 -5.27 10.42
CA LEU A 65 4.21 -4.47 11.63
C LEU A 65 2.92 -3.64 11.65
N ILE A 66 2.66 -2.84 10.61
CA ILE A 66 1.44 -2.03 10.49
C ILE A 66 0.20 -2.93 10.61
N LYS A 67 0.20 -4.07 9.92
CA LYS A 67 -0.92 -5.01 9.92
C LYS A 67 -1.23 -5.64 11.29
N ARG A 68 -0.24 -5.70 12.19
CA ARG A 68 -0.44 -6.16 13.58
C ARG A 68 -0.85 -5.03 14.52
N THR A 69 -0.59 -3.78 14.15
CA THR A 69 -0.86 -2.60 14.98
C THR A 69 -2.30 -2.08 14.81
N VAL A 70 -2.83 -2.09 13.59
CA VAL A 70 -4.17 -1.56 13.29
C VAL A 70 -4.95 -2.42 12.28
N ASP A 71 -6.28 -2.36 12.39
CA ASP A 71 -7.21 -3.08 11.50
C ASP A 71 -7.61 -2.26 10.25
N LEU A 72 -6.94 -1.13 9.99
CA LEU A 72 -7.19 -0.32 8.79
C LEU A 72 -6.79 -1.09 7.52
N PRO A 73 -7.49 -0.87 6.38
CA PRO A 73 -7.05 -1.39 5.09
C PRO A 73 -5.62 -0.96 4.78
N LEU A 74 -4.74 -1.92 4.55
CA LEU A 74 -3.34 -1.69 4.21
C LEU A 74 -3.10 -1.95 2.72
N ILE A 75 -2.84 -0.89 1.97
CA ILE A 75 -2.74 -0.94 0.51
C ILE A 75 -1.32 -0.61 0.08
N ILE A 76 -0.71 -1.46 -0.74
CA ILE A 76 0.60 -1.16 -1.31
C ILE A 76 0.44 -0.14 -2.45
N SER A 77 1.23 0.94 -2.40
CA SER A 77 1.39 1.91 -3.49
C SER A 77 2.79 1.76 -4.10
N PRO A 78 2.99 0.80 -5.01
CA PRO A 78 4.33 0.32 -5.36
C PRO A 78 5.11 1.30 -6.24
N GLY A 79 6.40 1.50 -5.93
CA GLY A 79 7.39 2.10 -6.84
C GLY A 79 7.97 1.12 -7.87
N GLY A 80 7.78 -0.19 -7.66
CA GLY A 80 8.26 -1.25 -8.55
C GLY A 80 8.01 -2.65 -7.98
N VAL A 81 8.41 -3.70 -8.71
CA VAL A 81 8.14 -5.11 -8.35
C VAL A 81 8.72 -5.56 -7.01
N GLY A 82 9.74 -4.86 -6.48
CA GLY A 82 10.32 -5.14 -5.17
C GLY A 82 9.42 -4.76 -3.99
N GLN A 83 8.35 -3.98 -4.24
CA GLN A 83 7.36 -3.57 -3.24
C GLN A 83 6.10 -4.42 -3.37
N ILE A 84 6.20 -5.71 -3.08
CA ILE A 84 5.06 -6.63 -3.05
C ILE A 84 5.15 -7.45 -1.78
N SER A 85 4.06 -7.49 -1.01
CA SER A 85 3.96 -8.26 0.22
C SER A 85 2.63 -8.99 0.27
N ARG A 86 2.64 -10.25 0.67
CA ARG A 86 1.42 -11.04 0.92
C ARG A 86 0.67 -10.62 2.18
N HIS A 87 1.26 -9.75 3.00
CA HIS A 87 0.68 -9.28 4.25
C HIS A 87 -0.25 -8.08 4.06
N ALA A 88 -0.21 -7.43 2.90
CA ALA A 88 -1.12 -6.33 2.58
C ALA A 88 -2.51 -6.85 2.18
N ASP A 89 -3.52 -5.99 2.30
CA ASP A 89 -4.91 -6.31 1.93
C ASP A 89 -5.19 -6.08 0.44
N ALA A 90 -4.45 -5.15 -0.17
CA ALA A 90 -4.55 -4.82 -1.58
C ALA A 90 -3.26 -4.18 -2.10
N LEU A 91 -3.16 -4.06 -3.42
CA LEU A 91 -2.12 -3.29 -4.11
C LEU A 91 -2.76 -2.42 -5.20
N PHE A 92 -2.29 -1.19 -5.32
CA PHE A 92 -2.63 -0.35 -6.46
C PHE A 92 -1.89 -0.79 -7.71
N PHE A 93 -2.58 -1.53 -8.56
CA PHE A 93 -2.06 -2.03 -9.82
C PHE A 93 -2.27 -0.98 -10.95
N TYR A 94 -1.58 0.15 -10.84
CA TYR A 94 -1.70 1.27 -11.78
C TYR A 94 -0.66 1.26 -12.90
N SER A 95 -0.92 2.05 -13.94
CA SER A 95 0.00 2.34 -15.04
C SER A 95 0.30 3.83 -15.12
N LEU A 96 1.58 4.21 -15.27
CA LEU A 96 1.97 5.60 -15.49
C LEU A 96 1.79 5.97 -16.97
N ILE A 97 0.56 6.34 -17.35
CA ILE A 97 0.16 6.59 -18.74
C ILE A 97 0.80 7.82 -19.38
N SER A 98 1.18 8.83 -18.58
CA SER A 98 1.78 10.08 -19.05
C SER A 98 3.30 10.00 -19.21
N GLY A 99 3.91 8.89 -18.82
CA GLY A 99 5.36 8.69 -18.86
C GLY A 99 5.86 8.20 -20.21
N ARG A 100 7.17 8.39 -20.47
CA ARG A 100 7.87 7.81 -21.64
C ARG A 100 8.59 6.49 -21.33
N ASN A 101 8.54 6.05 -20.07
CA ASN A 101 9.21 4.83 -19.63
C ASN A 101 8.25 3.62 -19.75
N PRO A 102 8.47 2.69 -20.69
CA PRO A 102 7.60 1.54 -20.87
C PRO A 102 7.59 0.59 -19.67
N GLU A 103 8.63 0.62 -18.82
CA GLU A 103 8.65 -0.15 -17.57
C GLU A 103 7.54 0.29 -16.62
N LEU A 104 7.27 1.60 -16.53
CA LEU A 104 6.23 2.13 -15.64
C LEU A 104 4.82 2.07 -16.26
N LEU A 105 4.75 1.92 -17.60
CA LEU A 105 3.48 1.74 -18.31
C LEU A 105 2.96 0.30 -18.18
N ILE A 106 3.81 -0.70 -18.44
CA ILE A 106 3.40 -2.12 -18.47
C ILE A 106 4.49 -3.12 -18.04
N GLY A 107 5.78 -2.77 -18.13
CA GLY A 107 6.87 -3.71 -17.85
C GLY A 107 6.89 -4.25 -16.42
N GLN A 108 6.75 -3.36 -15.42
CA GLN A 108 6.71 -3.75 -14.01
C GLN A 108 5.45 -4.55 -13.68
N GLN A 109 4.32 -4.21 -14.30
CA GLN A 109 3.02 -4.87 -14.15
C GLN A 109 3.09 -6.33 -14.62
N VAL A 110 3.68 -6.56 -15.80
CA VAL A 110 3.90 -7.92 -16.33
C VAL A 110 4.80 -8.74 -15.41
N LYS A 111 5.87 -8.13 -14.90
CA LYS A 111 6.79 -8.80 -13.96
C LYS A 111 6.12 -9.12 -12.61
N ALA A 112 5.21 -8.26 -12.14
CA ALA A 112 4.46 -8.45 -10.89
C ALA A 112 3.34 -9.50 -11.00
N ALA A 113 2.70 -9.64 -12.16
CA ALA A 113 1.47 -10.43 -12.32
C ALA A 113 1.53 -11.87 -11.76
N PRO A 114 2.62 -12.66 -11.96
CA PRO A 114 2.70 -14.01 -11.41
C PRO A 114 2.69 -14.05 -9.88
N VAL A 115 3.41 -13.13 -9.22
CA VAL A 115 3.49 -13.10 -7.75
C VAL A 115 2.19 -12.58 -7.14
N LEU A 116 1.55 -11.58 -7.75
CA LEU A 116 0.23 -11.09 -7.31
C LEU A 116 -0.81 -12.22 -7.37
N LYS A 117 -0.82 -12.97 -8.47
CA LYS A 117 -1.71 -14.13 -8.61
C LYS A 117 -1.44 -15.21 -7.55
N ALA A 118 -0.16 -15.47 -7.24
CA ALA A 118 0.22 -16.44 -6.21
C ALA A 118 -0.18 -16.00 -4.80
N TYR A 119 -0.15 -14.71 -4.51
CA TYR A 119 -0.54 -14.14 -3.22
C TYR A 119 -2.04 -13.88 -3.10
N ASN A 120 -2.80 -14.02 -4.19
CA ASN A 120 -4.20 -13.64 -4.27
C ASN A 120 -4.42 -12.18 -3.84
N LEU A 121 -3.51 -11.31 -4.32
CA LEU A 121 -3.49 -9.87 -4.10
C LEU A 121 -3.92 -9.11 -5.36
#